data_AF-A0A8K1CNQ6-F1
#
_entry.id   AF-A0A8K1CNQ6-F1
#
_cell.length_a   1.000
_cell.length_b   1.000
_cell.length_c   1.000
_cell.angle_alpha   90.00
_cell.angle_beta   90.00
_cell.angle_gamma   90.00
#
_symmetry.space_group_name_H-M   'P 1'
#
loop_
_entity.id
_entity.type
_entity.pdbx_description
1 polymer ?
#
loop_
_entity_poly.entity_id
_entity_poly.type
_entity_poly.pdbx_seq_one_letter_code
_entity_poly.pdbx_strand_id
1 'polypeptide(L)'
;MVLLIPDDERALFEDVLGSGGIFRRMVKTNPEGGQAEFGEEVTIRYSEHLLETDKPTSQDQVREFRIGDGEVMPALELCGKMMRVGEVCEIRCDPRFAYGDKGLAPHVPPNAPMKILLELLRVGKRITAEMTSKELLVEAGKKKESGNRYFKEQKYDRAANLYKKALKILESWERSGESEEADAAESAECKELLVALGNNVANVQHKLQQYKEAKQSSLEVLQLDPKNVKAIYRLAQISLDESEFSDASMYLKQALKLEPNNSKFRSMVSSIKAKKELFNARQKKLYSKLAPSSKKDSPAAATETEQLPPARQFIRSNISIISTLLTAVIAMIIFKFVGFPANQVPAVEESQP
;
A
#
# COMPACT_ATOMS: atom_id res chain seq x y z
N MET A 1 -9.22 -27.77 -6.14
CA MET A 1 -8.88 -28.63 -7.29
C MET A 1 -7.40 -28.88 -7.21
N VAL A 2 -6.92 -30.13 -7.35
CA VAL A 2 -5.48 -30.40 -7.47
C VAL A 2 -5.15 -30.25 -8.94
N LEU A 3 -4.06 -29.57 -9.29
CA LEU A 3 -3.63 -29.46 -10.68
C LEU A 3 -3.31 -30.87 -11.19
N LEU A 4 -4.06 -31.37 -12.16
CA LEU A 4 -3.84 -32.70 -12.72
C LEU A 4 -2.79 -32.59 -13.82
N ILE A 5 -1.61 -33.17 -13.56
CA ILE A 5 -0.61 -33.44 -14.59
C ILE A 5 -0.83 -34.86 -15.08
N PRO A 6 -0.92 -35.11 -16.39
CA PRO A 6 -0.96 -36.46 -16.94
C PRO A 6 0.15 -37.33 -16.36
N ASP A 7 -0.16 -38.57 -15.97
CA ASP A 7 0.77 -39.44 -15.24
C ASP A 7 2.06 -39.74 -16.05
N ASP A 8 1.95 -39.74 -17.39
CA ASP A 8 3.06 -39.89 -18.33
C ASP A 8 4.01 -38.69 -18.34
N GLU A 9 3.49 -37.48 -18.09
CA GLU A 9 4.31 -36.27 -18.01
C GLU A 9 4.82 -35.98 -16.59
N ARG A 10 4.23 -36.60 -15.57
CA ARG A 10 4.51 -36.30 -14.16
C ARG A 10 5.98 -36.47 -13.78
N ALA A 11 6.69 -37.42 -14.40
CA ALA A 11 8.12 -37.62 -14.18
C ALA A 11 9.00 -36.47 -14.68
N LEU A 12 8.49 -35.63 -15.59
CA LEU A 12 9.21 -34.49 -16.17
C LEU A 12 9.02 -33.20 -15.34
N PHE A 13 8.10 -33.20 -14.38
CA PHE A 13 7.76 -32.03 -13.59
C PHE A 13 8.12 -32.22 -12.12
N GLU A 14 8.82 -31.23 -11.58
CA GLU A 14 9.07 -31.07 -10.15
C GLU A 14 7.89 -30.34 -9.50
N ASP A 15 7.35 -30.89 -8.40
CA ASP A 15 6.39 -30.16 -7.55
C ASP A 15 7.15 -29.19 -6.64
N VAL A 16 7.10 -27.91 -6.99
CA VAL A 16 7.87 -26.84 -6.34
C VAL A 16 7.49 -26.67 -4.87
N LEU A 17 6.24 -26.95 -4.52
CA LEU A 17 5.71 -26.74 -3.17
C LEU A 17 5.50 -28.05 -2.38
N GLY A 18 5.58 -29.20 -3.06
CA GLY A 18 5.16 -30.50 -2.50
C GLY A 18 3.65 -30.62 -2.25
N SER A 19 2.85 -29.65 -2.72
CA SER A 19 1.40 -29.57 -2.48
C SER A 19 0.56 -29.83 -3.73
N GLY A 20 1.20 -30.07 -4.87
CA GLY A 20 0.57 -30.20 -6.19
C GLY A 20 0.02 -28.89 -6.74
N GLY A 21 0.50 -27.75 -6.23
CA GLY A 21 0.01 -26.42 -6.60
C GLY A 21 0.76 -25.74 -7.74
N ILE A 22 2.09 -25.96 -7.80
CA ILE A 22 2.98 -25.39 -8.80
C ILE A 22 3.93 -26.50 -9.23
N PHE A 23 3.92 -26.80 -10.51
CA PHE A 23 4.83 -27.74 -11.12
C PHE A 23 5.75 -27.02 -12.09
N ARG A 24 7.01 -27.43 -12.13
CA ARG A 24 8.02 -26.84 -12.99
C ARG A 24 8.80 -27.91 -13.75
N ARG A 25 9.08 -27.66 -15.02
CA ARG A 25 9.99 -28.43 -15.86
C ARG A 25 11.05 -27.51 -16.44
N MET A 26 12.33 -27.82 -16.26
CA MET A 26 13.40 -27.05 -16.89
C MET A 26 13.46 -27.37 -18.39
N VAL A 27 13.43 -26.32 -19.21
CA VAL A 27 13.54 -26.40 -20.68
C VAL A 27 14.98 -26.10 -21.12
N LYS A 28 15.61 -25.14 -20.45
CA LYS A 28 17.01 -24.76 -20.66
C LYS A 28 17.67 -24.49 -19.32
N THR A 29 18.85 -25.08 -19.09
CA THR A 29 19.64 -24.88 -17.88
C THR A 29 20.87 -24.03 -18.16
N ASN A 30 21.39 -23.36 -17.13
CA ASN A 30 22.63 -22.60 -17.19
C ASN A 30 23.35 -22.68 -15.84
N PRO A 31 24.21 -23.69 -15.62
CA PRO A 31 24.89 -23.89 -14.35
C PRO A 31 25.77 -22.71 -13.90
N GLU A 32 26.32 -21.96 -14.86
CA GLU A 32 27.19 -20.78 -14.61
C GLU A 32 26.38 -19.51 -14.30
N GLY A 33 25.07 -19.53 -14.51
CA GLY A 33 24.20 -18.40 -14.24
C GLY A 33 24.09 -18.11 -12.73
N GLY A 34 24.11 -16.82 -12.38
CA GLY A 34 23.80 -16.36 -11.03
C GLY A 34 22.35 -16.70 -10.67
N GLN A 35 22.12 -17.12 -9.43
CA GLN A 35 20.79 -17.38 -8.89
C GLN A 35 20.33 -16.18 -8.08
N ALA A 36 19.05 -15.83 -8.18
CA ALA A 36 18.48 -14.74 -7.40
C ALA A 36 18.26 -15.14 -5.94
N GLU A 37 18.62 -14.24 -5.04
CA GLU A 37 18.33 -14.34 -3.62
C GLU A 37 17.12 -13.51 -3.20
N PHE A 38 16.61 -13.75 -1.98
CA PHE A 38 15.54 -12.93 -1.43
C PHE A 38 15.95 -11.46 -1.40
N GLY A 39 15.02 -10.63 -1.87
CA GLY A 39 15.26 -9.23 -2.09
C GLY A 39 15.98 -8.93 -3.40
N GLU A 40 16.63 -9.78 -4.17
CA GLU A 40 17.26 -9.26 -5.39
C GLU A 40 16.22 -8.81 -6.44
N GLU A 41 16.56 -7.77 -7.21
CA GLU A 41 15.76 -7.38 -8.38
C GLU A 41 16.02 -8.39 -9.49
N VAL A 42 14.97 -8.85 -10.16
CA VAL A 42 15.07 -9.77 -11.28
C VAL A 42 14.35 -9.22 -12.48
N THR A 43 14.92 -9.47 -13.66
CA THR A 43 14.25 -9.25 -14.93
C THR A 43 13.90 -10.61 -15.53
N ILE A 44 12.62 -10.83 -15.77
CA ILE A 44 12.11 -12.05 -16.40
C ILE A 44 11.49 -11.73 -17.75
N ARG A 45 11.53 -12.71 -18.65
CA ARG A 45 10.65 -12.77 -19.83
C ARG A 45 9.71 -13.95 -19.67
N TYR A 46 8.43 -13.76 -19.97
CA TYR A 46 7.48 -14.85 -19.86
C TYR A 46 6.37 -14.76 -20.91
N SER A 47 5.84 -15.93 -21.25
CA SER A 47 4.67 -16.11 -22.10
C SER A 47 3.66 -17.01 -21.40
N GLU A 48 2.38 -16.68 -21.49
CA GLU A 48 1.31 -17.31 -20.73
C GLU A 48 0.28 -17.93 -21.65
N HIS A 49 -0.18 -19.12 -21.29
CA HIS A 49 -1.20 -19.88 -22.00
C HIS A 49 -2.19 -20.47 -20.99
N LEU A 50 -3.45 -20.61 -21.40
CA LEU A 50 -4.41 -21.41 -20.65
C LEU A 50 -3.96 -22.87 -20.67
N LEU A 51 -3.82 -23.51 -19.51
CA LEU A 51 -3.26 -24.86 -19.44
C LEU A 51 -4.09 -25.88 -20.24
N GLU A 52 -5.42 -25.77 -20.21
CA GLU A 52 -6.33 -26.75 -20.81
C GLU A 52 -6.45 -26.65 -22.33
N THR A 53 -6.32 -25.44 -22.88
CA THR A 53 -6.56 -25.18 -24.31
C THR A 53 -5.30 -24.80 -25.07
N ASP A 54 -4.19 -24.60 -24.35
CA ASP A 54 -2.94 -24.01 -24.84
C ASP A 54 -3.15 -22.67 -25.58
N LYS A 55 -4.25 -21.97 -25.29
CA LYS A 55 -4.55 -20.67 -25.89
C LYS A 55 -3.62 -19.61 -25.30
N PRO A 56 -2.86 -18.85 -26.11
CA PRO A 56 -2.00 -17.78 -25.60
C PRO A 56 -2.83 -16.66 -24.99
N THR A 57 -2.43 -16.23 -23.79
CA THR A 57 -3.02 -15.09 -23.07
C THR A 57 -2.07 -13.89 -23.06
N SER A 58 -0.76 -14.13 -23.07
CA SER A 58 0.26 -13.11 -23.28
C SER A 58 1.52 -13.73 -23.90
N GLN A 59 2.30 -12.92 -24.61
CA GLN A 59 3.52 -13.36 -25.27
C GLN A 59 4.66 -12.37 -25.00
N ASP A 60 5.85 -12.91 -24.72
CA ASP A 60 7.13 -12.23 -24.54
C ASP A 60 7.07 -11.00 -23.63
N GLN A 61 6.28 -11.10 -22.56
CA GLN A 61 6.17 -10.05 -21.56
C GLN A 61 7.47 -9.96 -20.77
N VAL A 62 8.05 -8.76 -20.69
CA VAL A 62 9.22 -8.50 -19.85
C VAL A 62 8.77 -7.80 -18.58
N ARG A 63 9.20 -8.33 -17.43
CA ARG A 63 8.87 -7.75 -16.15
C ARG A 63 10.08 -7.68 -15.24
N GLU A 64 10.25 -6.51 -14.65
CA GLU A 64 11.17 -6.26 -13.55
C GLU A 64 10.39 -6.21 -12.24
N PHE A 65 10.87 -6.97 -11.26
CA PHE A 65 10.33 -7.00 -9.90
C PHE A 65 11.37 -7.53 -8.94
N ARG A 66 11.07 -7.49 -7.65
CA ARG A 66 11.99 -7.89 -6.59
C ARG A 66 11.50 -9.14 -5.89
N ILE A 67 12.38 -10.11 -5.69
CA ILE A 67 12.00 -11.39 -5.08
C ILE A 67 11.56 -11.19 -3.63
N GLY A 68 10.32 -11.60 -3.33
CA GLY A 68 9.70 -11.45 -2.01
C GLY A 68 8.84 -10.19 -1.89
N ASP A 69 8.71 -9.39 -2.96
CA ASP A 69 7.88 -8.21 -2.94
C ASP A 69 6.39 -8.45 -3.18
N GLY A 70 6.03 -9.59 -3.79
CA GLY A 70 4.63 -9.91 -4.11
C GLY A 70 4.04 -8.98 -5.18
N GLU A 71 4.90 -8.45 -6.05
CA GLU A 71 4.52 -7.55 -7.14
C GLU A 71 3.99 -8.27 -8.38
N VAL A 72 4.28 -9.57 -8.49
CA VAL A 72 3.86 -10.45 -9.58
C VAL A 72 3.09 -11.66 -9.03
N MET A 73 2.66 -12.55 -9.93
CA MET A 73 2.00 -13.79 -9.54
C MET A 73 2.96 -14.68 -8.72
N PRO A 74 2.47 -15.35 -7.65
CA PRO A 74 3.31 -16.24 -6.83
C PRO A 74 4.10 -17.27 -7.64
N ALA A 75 3.52 -17.81 -8.72
CA ALA A 75 4.22 -18.76 -9.60
C ALA A 75 5.48 -18.16 -10.24
N LEU A 76 5.41 -16.92 -10.73
CA LEU A 76 6.56 -16.24 -11.34
C LEU A 76 7.66 -15.94 -10.30
N GLU A 77 7.26 -15.49 -9.11
CA GLU A 77 8.20 -15.11 -8.06
C GLU A 77 8.91 -16.34 -7.46
N LEU A 78 8.17 -17.42 -7.16
CA LEU A 78 8.74 -18.65 -6.61
C LEU A 78 9.66 -19.35 -7.61
N CYS A 79 9.21 -19.53 -8.86
CA CYS A 79 10.03 -20.18 -9.87
C CYS A 79 11.23 -19.31 -10.26
N GLY A 80 11.06 -17.99 -10.38
CA GLY A 80 12.17 -17.07 -10.66
C GLY A 80 13.28 -17.13 -9.60
N LYS A 81 12.94 -17.27 -8.32
CA LYS A 81 13.92 -17.47 -7.22
C LYS A 81 14.70 -18.78 -7.34
N MET A 82 14.11 -19.80 -7.96
CA MET A 82 14.72 -21.13 -8.12
C MET A 82 15.46 -21.30 -9.46
N MET A 83 15.58 -20.23 -10.25
CA MET A 83 16.25 -20.23 -11.55
C MET A 83 17.59 -19.49 -11.49
N ARG A 84 18.45 -19.83 -12.45
CA ARG A 84 19.69 -19.11 -12.77
C ARG A 84 19.51 -18.25 -14.02
N VAL A 85 20.30 -17.19 -14.12
CA VAL A 85 20.30 -16.31 -15.30
C VAL A 85 20.52 -17.14 -16.58
N GLY A 86 19.69 -16.94 -17.58
CA GLY A 86 19.71 -17.64 -18.87
C GLY A 86 18.92 -18.96 -18.91
N GLU A 87 18.36 -19.39 -17.78
CA GLU A 87 17.49 -20.56 -17.71
C GLU A 87 16.09 -20.27 -18.22
N VAL A 88 15.46 -21.32 -18.76
CA VAL A 88 14.06 -21.31 -19.19
C VAL A 88 13.35 -22.48 -18.56
N CYS A 89 12.18 -22.26 -17.97
CA CYS A 89 11.34 -23.31 -17.44
C CYS A 89 9.87 -23.16 -17.87
N GLU A 90 9.20 -24.30 -18.00
CA GLU A 90 7.75 -24.37 -18.12
C GLU A 90 7.16 -24.56 -16.72
N ILE A 91 6.19 -23.72 -16.37
CA ILE A 91 5.47 -23.73 -15.12
C ILE A 91 4.02 -24.06 -15.41
N ARG A 92 3.45 -25.00 -14.66
CA ARG A 92 2.02 -25.28 -14.64
C ARG A 92 1.50 -25.03 -13.23
N CYS A 93 0.53 -24.14 -13.08
CA CYS A 93 0.09 -23.73 -11.76
C CYS A 93 -1.43 -23.65 -11.61
N ASP A 94 -1.87 -23.96 -10.40
CA ASP A 94 -3.24 -23.78 -9.94
C ASP A 94 -3.61 -22.27 -9.96
N PRO A 95 -4.88 -21.92 -10.23
CA PRO A 95 -5.31 -20.53 -10.33
C PRO A 95 -4.89 -19.67 -9.13
N ARG A 96 -4.83 -20.23 -7.91
CA ARG A 96 -4.44 -19.51 -6.68
C ARG A 96 -3.02 -18.94 -6.73
N PHE A 97 -2.14 -19.51 -7.55
CA PHE A 97 -0.77 -19.03 -7.75
C PHE A 97 -0.62 -18.15 -9.00
N ALA A 98 -1.72 -17.88 -9.70
CA ALA A 98 -1.82 -17.02 -10.87
C ALA A 98 -2.94 -15.97 -10.70
N TYR A 99 -4.02 -16.05 -11.47
CA TYR A 99 -5.11 -15.05 -11.52
C TYR A 99 -6.30 -15.31 -10.58
N GLY A 100 -6.33 -16.48 -9.94
CA GLY A 100 -7.31 -16.84 -8.92
C GLY A 100 -8.75 -16.89 -9.42
N ASP A 101 -9.67 -16.63 -8.49
CA ASP A 101 -11.12 -16.61 -8.68
C ASP A 101 -11.61 -15.48 -9.59
N LYS A 102 -10.82 -14.42 -9.76
CA LYS A 102 -11.19 -13.27 -10.59
C LYS A 102 -10.82 -13.44 -12.06
N GLY A 103 -9.76 -14.18 -12.35
CA GLY A 103 -9.18 -14.22 -13.70
C GLY A 103 -8.61 -12.85 -14.13
N LEU A 104 -8.46 -12.68 -15.44
CA LEU A 104 -8.04 -11.44 -16.10
C LEU A 104 -8.85 -11.26 -17.39
N ALA A 105 -10.01 -10.61 -17.29
CA ALA A 105 -10.88 -10.41 -18.45
C ALA A 105 -10.23 -9.51 -19.53
N PRO A 106 -10.41 -9.80 -20.83
CA PRO A 106 -11.11 -10.95 -21.41
C PRO A 106 -10.22 -12.20 -21.62
N HIS A 107 -8.94 -12.14 -21.26
CA HIS A 107 -7.92 -13.10 -21.68
C HIS A 107 -7.90 -14.38 -20.83
N VAL A 108 -8.10 -14.26 -19.52
CA VAL A 108 -8.03 -15.36 -18.56
C VAL A 108 -9.36 -15.49 -17.80
N PRO A 109 -10.07 -16.62 -17.94
CA PRO A 109 -11.28 -16.89 -17.16
C PRO A 109 -11.00 -16.99 -15.65
N PRO A 110 -12.00 -16.72 -14.80
CA PRO A 110 -12.02 -17.11 -13.40
C PRO A 110 -11.58 -18.56 -13.17
N ASN A 111 -10.71 -18.81 -12.19
CA ASN A 111 -10.24 -20.14 -11.80
C ASN A 111 -9.56 -20.94 -12.93
N ALA A 112 -8.99 -20.26 -13.94
CA ALA A 112 -8.26 -20.93 -15.01
C ALA A 112 -6.84 -21.34 -14.56
N PRO A 113 -6.45 -22.62 -14.69
CA PRO A 113 -5.07 -23.04 -14.48
C PRO A 113 -4.19 -22.52 -15.62
N MET A 114 -2.95 -22.16 -15.29
CA MET A 114 -2.04 -21.49 -16.23
C MET A 114 -0.82 -22.32 -16.56
N LYS A 115 -0.40 -22.25 -17.82
CA LYS A 115 0.90 -22.69 -18.33
C LYS A 115 1.73 -21.46 -18.66
N ILE A 116 2.94 -21.38 -18.11
CA ILE A 116 3.81 -20.22 -18.24
C ILE A 116 5.19 -20.68 -18.68
N LEU A 117 5.70 -20.13 -19.76
CA LEU A 117 7.11 -20.28 -20.13
C LEU A 117 7.87 -19.08 -19.54
N LEU A 118 8.80 -19.34 -18.63
CA LEU A 118 9.54 -18.31 -17.89
C LEU A 118 11.02 -18.41 -18.22
N GLU A 119 11.63 -17.28 -18.57
CA GLU A 119 13.07 -17.08 -18.76
C GLU A 119 13.59 -16.06 -17.74
N LEU A 120 14.65 -16.39 -17.02
CA LEU A 120 15.33 -15.45 -16.12
C LEU A 120 16.43 -14.72 -16.90
N LEU A 121 16.24 -13.43 -17.19
CA LEU A 121 17.15 -12.64 -18.02
C LEU A 121 18.29 -12.01 -17.22
N ARG A 122 18.00 -11.54 -16.01
CA ARG A 122 18.95 -10.77 -15.19
C ARG A 122 18.64 -10.89 -13.72
N VAL A 123 19.69 -10.93 -12.91
CA VAL A 123 19.65 -10.68 -11.46
C VAL A 123 20.38 -9.36 -11.20
N GLY A 124 19.74 -8.49 -10.42
CA GLY A 124 20.18 -7.15 -10.07
C GLY A 124 20.57 -7.04 -8.60
N LYS A 125 20.82 -5.80 -8.14
CA LYS A 125 21.34 -5.51 -6.81
C LYS A 125 20.30 -5.73 -5.71
N ARG A 126 20.80 -5.91 -4.48
CA ARG A 126 19.98 -5.82 -3.27
C ARG A 126 19.86 -4.34 -2.81
N ILE A 127 18.75 -4.00 -2.16
CA ILE A 127 18.42 -2.73 -1.47
C ILE A 127 19.18 -2.85 -0.16
N THR A 128 20.49 -2.68 -0.28
CA THR A 128 21.51 -2.63 0.77
C THR A 128 22.41 -1.43 0.45
N ALA A 129 23.52 -1.31 1.19
CA ALA A 129 24.58 -0.32 0.97
C ALA A 129 25.18 -0.31 -0.47
N GLU A 130 24.77 -1.24 -1.35
CA GLU A 130 25.17 -1.30 -2.75
C GLU A 130 24.42 -0.31 -3.66
N MET A 131 23.32 0.27 -3.17
CA MET A 131 22.56 1.30 -3.89
C MET A 131 22.98 2.69 -3.45
N THR A 132 23.19 3.56 -4.43
CA THR A 132 23.42 5.00 -4.23
C THR A 132 22.16 5.70 -3.74
N SER A 133 22.32 6.88 -3.14
CA SER A 133 21.21 7.75 -2.69
C SER A 133 20.15 7.95 -3.78
N LYS A 134 20.59 8.26 -5.01
CA LYS A 134 19.71 8.41 -6.17
C LYS A 134 18.98 7.12 -6.57
N GLU A 135 19.67 5.98 -6.58
CA GLU A 135 19.05 4.69 -6.88
C GLU A 135 17.96 4.32 -5.84
N LEU A 136 18.17 4.65 -4.56
CA LEU A 136 17.18 4.43 -3.50
C LEU A 136 15.91 5.27 -3.70
N LEU A 137 16.04 6.53 -4.11
CA LEU A 137 14.88 7.39 -4.42
C LEU A 137 14.07 6.84 -5.60
N VAL A 138 14.77 6.40 -6.66
CA VAL A 138 14.13 5.76 -7.81
C VAL A 138 13.38 4.50 -7.39
N GLU A 139 13.98 3.64 -6.56
CA GLU A 139 13.35 2.40 -6.09
C GLU A 139 12.14 2.67 -5.19
N ALA A 140 12.23 3.63 -4.27
CA ALA A 140 11.08 4.07 -3.48
C ALA A 140 9.94 4.58 -4.39
N GLY A 141 10.29 5.30 -5.45
CA GLY A 141 9.37 5.71 -6.52
C GLY A 141 8.70 4.53 -7.21
N LYS A 142 9.47 3.51 -7.63
CA LYS A 142 8.93 2.27 -8.23
C LYS A 142 7.93 1.58 -7.29
N LYS A 143 8.27 1.42 -5.99
CA LYS A 143 7.36 0.82 -5.01
C LYS A 143 6.08 1.63 -4.80
N LYS A 144 6.19 2.96 -4.78
CA LYS A 144 5.00 3.85 -4.74
C LYS A 144 4.11 3.60 -5.96
N GLU A 145 4.64 3.53 -7.17
CA GLU A 145 3.83 3.30 -8.37
C GLU A 145 3.19 1.91 -8.41
N SER A 146 3.91 0.86 -7.98
CA SER A 146 3.32 -0.46 -7.79
C SER A 146 2.20 -0.43 -6.74
N GLY A 147 2.35 0.33 -5.66
CA GLY A 147 1.29 0.58 -4.68
C GLY A 147 0.08 1.29 -5.28
N ASN A 148 0.29 2.31 -6.11
CA ASN A 148 -0.76 3.04 -6.82
C ASN A 148 -1.57 2.09 -7.74
N ARG A 149 -0.90 1.14 -8.41
CA ARG A 149 -1.56 0.14 -9.23
C ARG A 149 -2.51 -0.73 -8.39
N TYR A 150 -2.03 -1.30 -7.29
CA TYR A 150 -2.89 -2.11 -6.42
C TYR A 150 -4.01 -1.29 -5.76
N PHE A 151 -3.78 0.00 -5.49
CA PHE A 151 -4.82 0.90 -5.02
C PHE A 151 -5.97 1.05 -6.03
N LYS A 152 -5.64 1.24 -7.32
CA LYS A 152 -6.64 1.32 -8.40
C LYS A 152 -7.42 0.01 -8.56
N GLU A 153 -6.77 -1.12 -8.35
CA GLU A 153 -7.40 -2.46 -8.31
C GLU A 153 -8.20 -2.73 -7.03
N GLN A 154 -8.29 -1.76 -6.11
CA GLN A 154 -8.96 -1.89 -4.81
C GLN A 154 -8.35 -2.97 -3.89
N LYS A 155 -7.11 -3.40 -4.16
CA LYS A 155 -6.33 -4.31 -3.32
C LYS A 155 -5.55 -3.49 -2.28
N TYR A 156 -6.28 -2.88 -1.36
CA TYR A 156 -5.73 -1.90 -0.41
C TYR A 156 -4.64 -2.46 0.51
N ASP A 157 -4.73 -3.73 0.91
CA ASP A 157 -3.71 -4.36 1.76
C ASP A 157 -2.36 -4.50 1.05
N ARG A 158 -2.38 -4.88 -0.25
CA ARG A 158 -1.17 -4.96 -1.07
C ARG A 158 -0.60 -3.58 -1.33
N ALA A 159 -1.45 -2.58 -1.58
CA ALA A 159 -1.03 -1.20 -1.73
C ALA A 159 -0.34 -0.69 -0.45
N ALA A 160 -0.93 -0.95 0.73
CA ALA A 160 -0.35 -0.60 2.03
C ALA A 160 1.06 -1.19 2.19
N ASN A 161 1.23 -2.48 1.88
CA ASN A 161 2.52 -3.16 2.02
C ASN A 161 3.59 -2.56 1.10
N LEU A 162 3.23 -2.16 -0.13
CA LEU A 162 4.19 -1.51 -1.03
C LEU A 162 4.56 -0.09 -0.59
N TYR A 163 3.60 0.69 -0.08
CA TYR A 163 3.92 1.99 0.52
C TYR A 163 4.80 1.84 1.77
N LYS A 164 4.58 0.80 2.59
CA LYS A 164 5.47 0.44 3.71
C LYS A 164 6.90 0.23 3.24
N LYS A 165 7.08 -0.53 2.16
CA LYS A 165 8.40 -0.82 1.58
C LYS A 165 9.05 0.43 1.03
N ALA A 166 8.30 1.28 0.33
CA ALA A 166 8.78 2.58 -0.13
C ALA A 166 9.28 3.46 1.04
N LEU A 167 8.52 3.53 2.14
CA LEU A 167 8.94 4.27 3.34
C LEU A 167 10.19 3.70 3.99
N LYS A 168 10.33 2.37 4.06
CA LYS A 168 11.56 1.73 4.55
C LYS A 168 12.78 2.05 3.69
N ILE A 169 12.61 2.15 2.38
CA ILE A 169 13.70 2.55 1.47
C ILE A 169 14.10 4.00 1.75
N LEU A 170 13.13 4.91 1.95
CA LEU A 170 13.41 6.30 2.32
C LEU A 170 14.09 6.44 3.69
N GLU A 171 13.70 5.61 4.65
CA GLU A 171 14.37 5.53 5.96
C GLU A 171 15.83 5.08 5.81
N SER A 172 16.12 4.10 4.92
CA SER A 172 17.49 3.70 4.61
C SER A 172 18.27 4.77 3.87
N TRP A 173 17.64 5.49 2.92
CA TRP A 173 18.24 6.62 2.22
C TRP A 173 18.69 7.71 3.21
N GLU A 174 17.84 8.03 4.18
CA GLU A 174 18.12 9.06 5.17
C GLU A 174 19.30 8.68 6.06
N ARG A 175 19.34 7.43 6.54
CA ARG A 175 20.49 6.90 7.31
C ARG A 175 21.78 6.83 6.49
N SER A 176 21.70 6.58 5.19
CA SER A 176 22.88 6.59 4.30
C SER A 176 23.40 8.00 4.00
N GLY A 177 22.55 9.02 4.17
CA GLY A 177 22.88 10.42 3.93
C GLY A 177 23.62 11.11 5.09
N GLU A 178 24.37 10.35 5.89
CA GLU A 178 25.36 10.85 6.87
C GLU A 178 26.67 11.31 6.20
N SER A 179 26.87 11.06 4.90
CA SER A 179 27.95 11.72 4.13
C SER A 179 27.57 13.16 3.80
N GLU A 180 28.48 14.10 4.05
CA GLU A 180 28.26 15.53 4.32
C GLU A 180 27.48 16.38 3.29
N GLU A 181 27.12 15.90 2.10
CA GLU A 181 26.21 16.62 1.20
C GLU A 181 25.28 15.65 0.44
N ALA A 182 24.11 15.32 1.00
CA ALA A 182 22.99 14.93 0.14
C ALA A 182 22.64 16.16 -0.72
N ASP A 183 22.72 16.03 -2.04
CA ASP A 183 22.39 17.11 -2.97
C ASP A 183 21.03 17.72 -2.58
N ALA A 184 20.95 19.05 -2.53
CA ALA A 184 19.71 19.76 -2.23
C ALA A 184 18.57 19.30 -3.16
N ALA A 185 18.91 18.89 -4.39
CA ALA A 185 17.97 18.27 -5.32
C ALA A 185 17.42 16.92 -4.83
N GLU A 186 18.28 16.00 -4.37
CA GLU A 186 17.85 14.69 -3.85
C GLU A 186 17.01 14.84 -2.57
N SER A 187 17.38 15.81 -1.73
CA SER A 187 16.64 16.16 -0.53
C SER A 187 15.22 16.67 -0.83
N ALA A 188 15.08 17.53 -1.84
CA ALA A 188 13.79 17.99 -2.32
C ALA A 188 12.96 16.85 -2.91
N GLU A 189 13.58 15.99 -3.74
CA GLU A 189 12.93 14.82 -4.32
C GLU A 189 12.43 13.84 -3.24
N CYS A 190 13.24 13.58 -2.21
CA CYS A 190 12.85 12.76 -1.07
C CYS A 190 11.63 13.35 -0.34
N LYS A 191 11.64 14.67 -0.07
CA LYS A 191 10.51 15.36 0.56
C LYS A 191 9.23 15.24 -0.28
N GLU A 192 9.32 15.49 -1.58
CA GLU A 192 8.18 15.35 -2.50
C GLU A 192 7.63 13.92 -2.51
N LEU A 193 8.52 12.93 -2.55
CA LEU A 193 8.15 11.52 -2.53
C LEU A 193 7.49 11.12 -1.22
N LEU A 194 7.99 11.62 -0.08
CA LEU A 194 7.42 11.38 1.24
C LEU A 194 6.03 12.00 1.40
N VAL A 195 5.83 13.23 0.90
CA VAL A 195 4.50 13.89 0.87
C VAL A 195 3.52 13.09 0.00
N ALA A 196 3.97 12.57 -1.14
CA ALA A 196 3.15 11.72 -2.00
C ALA A 196 2.79 10.38 -1.33
N LEU A 197 3.76 9.73 -0.69
CA LEU A 197 3.56 8.48 0.05
C LEU A 197 2.64 8.66 1.25
N GLY A 198 2.83 9.71 2.06
CA GLY A 198 1.96 10.00 3.20
C GLY A 198 0.50 10.20 2.78
N ASN A 199 0.26 10.94 1.69
CA ASN A 199 -1.07 11.09 1.10
C ASN A 199 -1.69 9.75 0.67
N ASN A 200 -0.88 8.88 0.05
CA ASN A 200 -1.30 7.56 -0.40
C ASN A 200 -1.59 6.61 0.77
N VAL A 201 -0.76 6.63 1.82
CA VAL A 201 -0.94 5.87 3.05
C VAL A 201 -2.22 6.28 3.76
N ALA A 202 -2.43 7.59 3.97
CA ALA A 202 -3.65 8.12 4.57
C ALA A 202 -4.91 7.73 3.78
N ASN A 203 -4.82 7.72 2.45
CA ASN A 203 -5.92 7.27 1.59
C ASN A 203 -6.21 5.77 1.75
N VAL A 204 -5.19 4.92 1.80
CA VAL A 204 -5.36 3.47 2.05
C VAL A 204 -5.94 3.21 3.42
N GLN A 205 -5.41 3.84 4.47
CA GLN A 205 -5.93 3.72 5.83
C GLN A 205 -7.40 4.14 5.92
N HIS A 206 -7.78 5.25 5.26
CA HIS A 206 -9.17 5.68 5.18
C HIS A 206 -10.06 4.65 4.47
N LYS A 207 -9.60 4.07 3.35
CA LYS A 207 -10.33 2.99 2.65
C LYS A 207 -10.49 1.73 3.49
N LEU A 208 -9.56 1.48 4.40
CA LEU A 208 -9.59 0.39 5.36
C LEU A 208 -10.27 0.76 6.69
N GLN A 209 -10.96 1.90 6.76
CA GLN A 209 -11.69 2.41 7.94
C GLN A 209 -10.82 2.57 9.20
N GLN A 210 -9.52 2.83 9.01
CA GLN A 210 -8.56 3.15 10.07
C GLN A 210 -8.47 4.66 10.22
N TYR A 211 -9.54 5.25 10.76
CA TYR A 211 -9.73 6.70 10.78
C TYR A 211 -8.69 7.42 11.65
N LYS A 212 -8.31 6.85 12.80
CA LYS A 212 -7.31 7.43 13.69
C LYS A 212 -5.94 7.54 13.02
N GLU A 213 -5.48 6.44 12.43
CA GLU A 213 -4.20 6.36 11.72
C GLU A 213 -4.21 7.25 10.47
N ALA A 214 -5.31 7.24 9.71
CA ALA A 214 -5.45 8.09 8.53
C ALA A 214 -5.43 9.60 8.88
N LYS A 215 -6.03 9.98 10.01
CA LYS A 215 -6.03 11.37 10.52
C LYS A 215 -4.60 11.77 10.88
N GLN A 216 -3.89 10.91 11.62
CA GLN A 216 -2.49 11.13 11.99
C GLN A 216 -1.58 11.27 10.76
N SER A 217 -1.61 10.32 9.83
CA SER A 217 -0.80 10.39 8.61
C SER A 217 -1.12 11.62 7.74
N SER A 218 -2.38 12.08 7.72
CA SER A 218 -2.74 13.32 7.01
C SER A 218 -2.20 14.57 7.71
N LEU A 219 -2.20 14.61 9.04
CA LEU A 219 -1.63 15.72 9.81
C LEU A 219 -0.10 15.79 9.62
N GLU A 220 0.58 14.65 9.60
CA GLU A 220 2.03 14.60 9.37
C GLU A 220 2.41 15.11 7.97
N VAL A 221 1.62 14.79 6.95
CA VAL A 221 1.80 15.39 5.61
C VAL A 221 1.69 16.91 5.67
N LEU A 222 0.77 17.46 6.47
CA LEU A 222 0.61 18.91 6.64
C LEU A 222 1.74 19.57 7.43
N GLN A 223 2.51 18.81 8.23
CA GLN A 223 3.73 19.34 8.84
C GLN A 223 4.81 19.60 7.78
N LEU A 224 4.90 18.75 6.76
CA LEU A 224 5.86 18.90 5.66
C LEU A 224 5.40 19.88 4.57
N ASP A 225 4.10 19.85 4.25
CA ASP A 225 3.44 20.69 3.27
C ASP A 225 2.11 21.23 3.84
N PRO A 226 2.13 22.37 4.56
CA PRO A 226 0.94 22.95 5.18
C PRO A 226 -0.19 23.32 4.22
N LYS A 227 0.11 23.42 2.92
CA LYS A 227 -0.87 23.75 1.87
C LYS A 227 -1.28 22.51 1.07
N ASN A 228 -0.99 21.30 1.55
CA ASN A 228 -1.32 20.07 0.85
C ASN A 228 -2.84 19.83 0.78
N VAL A 229 -3.43 20.15 -0.36
CA VAL A 229 -4.88 20.06 -0.58
C VAL A 229 -5.40 18.62 -0.42
N LYS A 230 -4.61 17.60 -0.81
CA LYS A 230 -5.01 16.18 -0.71
C LYS A 230 -5.13 15.74 0.75
N ALA A 231 -4.19 16.14 1.60
CA ALA A 231 -4.21 15.82 3.04
C ALA A 231 -5.34 16.56 3.76
N ILE A 232 -5.57 17.85 3.49
CA ILE A 232 -6.70 18.62 4.04
C ILE A 232 -8.03 17.97 3.65
N TYR A 233 -8.17 17.60 2.37
CA TYR A 233 -9.37 16.92 1.89
C TYR A 233 -9.57 15.55 2.57
N ARG A 234 -8.48 14.81 2.84
CA ARG A 234 -8.55 13.54 3.56
C ARG A 234 -9.05 13.72 4.99
N LEU A 235 -8.57 14.73 5.70
CA LEU A 235 -9.05 15.08 7.05
C LEU A 235 -10.54 15.44 7.03
N ALA A 236 -10.99 16.23 6.04
CA ALA A 236 -12.41 16.55 5.89
C ALA A 236 -13.28 15.31 5.64
N GLN A 237 -12.79 14.35 4.84
CA GLN A 237 -13.47 13.07 4.60
C GLN A 237 -13.58 12.24 5.89
N ILE A 238 -12.48 12.11 6.63
CA ILE A 238 -12.42 11.35 7.87
C ILE A 238 -13.37 11.95 8.92
N SER A 239 -13.28 13.26 9.17
CA SER A 239 -14.18 13.95 10.11
C SER A 239 -15.65 13.84 9.70
N LEU A 240 -15.97 13.84 8.40
CA LEU A 240 -17.33 13.61 7.93
C LEU A 240 -17.82 12.18 8.19
N ASP A 241 -16.94 11.18 8.11
CA ASP A 241 -17.26 9.79 8.40
C ASP A 241 -17.39 9.54 9.92
N GLU A 242 -16.61 10.25 10.75
CA GLU A 242 -16.71 10.26 12.22
C GLU A 242 -17.87 11.14 12.75
N SER A 243 -18.64 11.79 11.87
CA SER A 243 -19.72 12.73 12.23
C SER A 243 -19.25 14.00 12.97
N GLU A 244 -17.96 14.34 12.89
CA GLU A 244 -17.35 15.59 13.34
C GLU A 244 -17.62 16.71 12.32
N PHE A 245 -18.88 17.16 12.20
CA PHE A 245 -19.29 18.08 11.13
C PHE A 245 -18.64 19.48 11.20
N SER A 246 -18.26 19.94 12.40
CA SER A 246 -17.52 21.20 12.61
C SER A 246 -16.17 21.15 11.92
N ASP A 247 -15.42 20.10 12.19
CA ASP A 247 -14.03 19.90 11.77
C ASP A 247 -13.99 19.65 10.27
N ALA A 248 -14.90 18.81 9.77
CA ALA A 248 -15.10 18.61 8.34
C ALA A 248 -15.35 19.94 7.59
N SER A 249 -16.18 20.83 8.16
CA SER A 249 -16.46 22.14 7.59
C SER A 249 -15.25 23.09 7.65
N MET A 250 -14.47 23.02 8.73
CA MET A 250 -13.25 23.81 8.90
C MET A 250 -12.19 23.43 7.84
N TYR A 251 -11.85 22.15 7.74
CA TYR A 251 -10.88 21.66 6.75
C TYR A 251 -11.33 21.95 5.32
N LEU A 252 -12.62 21.77 5.02
CA LEU A 252 -13.13 22.04 3.69
C LEU A 252 -13.08 23.53 3.31
N LYS A 253 -13.30 24.43 4.27
CA LYS A 253 -13.09 25.87 4.08
C LYS A 253 -11.62 26.18 3.78
N GLN A 254 -10.69 25.53 4.47
CA GLN A 254 -9.26 25.68 4.19
C GLN A 254 -8.92 25.19 2.77
N ALA A 255 -9.44 24.02 2.37
CA ALA A 255 -9.23 23.48 1.03
C ALA A 255 -9.82 24.39 -0.07
N LEU A 256 -11.01 24.96 0.15
CA LEU A 256 -11.65 25.90 -0.78
C LEU A 256 -10.93 27.25 -0.89
N LYS A 257 -10.20 27.69 0.13
CA LYS A 257 -9.33 28.86 0.03
C LYS A 257 -8.16 28.63 -0.92
N LEU A 258 -7.64 27.39 -0.96
CA LEU A 258 -6.53 27.00 -1.83
C LEU A 258 -7.00 26.69 -3.25
N GLU A 259 -8.13 25.99 -3.40
CA GLU A 259 -8.73 25.66 -4.70
C GLU A 259 -10.24 26.00 -4.74
N PRO A 260 -10.61 27.27 -5.01
CA PRO A 260 -12.00 27.72 -5.00
C PRO A 260 -12.91 27.04 -6.03
N ASN A 261 -12.32 26.54 -7.12
CA ASN A 261 -13.04 25.97 -8.25
C ASN A 261 -13.12 24.43 -8.24
N ASN A 262 -12.71 23.78 -7.15
CA ASN A 262 -12.71 22.33 -7.08
C ASN A 262 -14.14 21.75 -6.87
N SER A 263 -14.63 21.01 -7.87
CA SER A 263 -15.95 20.38 -7.84
C SER A 263 -16.13 19.35 -6.72
N LYS A 264 -15.05 18.65 -6.34
CA LYS A 264 -15.06 17.68 -5.23
C LYS A 264 -15.31 18.35 -3.90
N PHE A 265 -14.88 19.60 -3.72
CA PHE A 265 -15.12 20.32 -2.48
C PHE A 265 -16.55 20.83 -2.38
N ARG A 266 -17.10 21.36 -3.47
CA ARG A 266 -18.51 21.79 -3.51
C ARG A 266 -19.48 20.65 -3.26
N SER A 267 -19.22 19.48 -3.87
CA SER A 267 -20.00 18.27 -3.59
C SER A 267 -19.85 17.82 -2.14
N MET A 268 -18.66 17.91 -1.55
CA MET A 268 -18.44 17.61 -0.13
C MET A 268 -19.22 18.56 0.80
N VAL A 269 -19.29 19.87 0.51
CA VAL A 269 -20.09 20.82 1.30
C VAL A 269 -21.55 20.36 1.35
N SER A 270 -22.09 19.96 0.20
CA SER A 270 -23.47 19.47 0.10
C SER A 270 -23.66 18.18 0.91
N SER A 271 -22.70 17.25 0.84
CA SER A 271 -22.69 16.02 1.62
C SER A 271 -22.62 16.26 3.14
N ILE A 272 -21.82 17.23 3.59
CA ILE A 272 -21.75 17.63 5.01
C ILE A 272 -23.12 18.13 5.48
N LYS A 273 -23.74 19.04 4.71
CA LYS A 273 -25.06 19.59 5.05
C LYS A 273 -26.11 18.48 5.14
N ALA A 274 -26.17 17.61 4.13
CA ALA A 274 -27.12 16.50 4.09
C ALA A 274 -26.92 15.49 5.23
N LYS A 275 -25.68 15.05 5.49
CA LYS A 275 -25.39 14.14 6.61
C LYS A 275 -25.71 14.77 7.97
N LYS A 276 -25.43 16.08 8.15
CA LYS A 276 -25.74 16.81 9.39
C LYS A 276 -27.25 16.92 9.64
N GLU A 277 -28.03 17.26 8.61
CA GLU A 277 -29.50 17.30 8.71
C GLU A 277 -30.08 15.92 9.04
N LEU A 278 -29.58 14.87 8.39
CA LEU A 278 -29.97 13.49 8.67
C LEU A 278 -29.62 13.06 10.10
N PHE A 279 -28.42 13.42 10.57
CA PHE A 279 -27.97 13.13 11.94
C PHE A 279 -28.88 13.82 12.97
N ASN A 280 -29.16 15.10 12.78
CA ASN A 280 -30.06 15.86 13.65
C ASN A 280 -31.49 15.29 13.64
N ALA A 281 -32.01 14.90 12.47
CA ALA A 281 -33.33 14.28 12.36
C ALA A 281 -33.40 12.92 13.09
N ARG A 282 -32.34 12.09 12.97
CA ARG A 282 -32.21 10.82 13.71
C ARG A 282 -32.17 11.05 15.21
N GLN A 283 -31.36 12.02 15.68
CA GLN A 283 -31.31 12.39 17.09
C GLN A 283 -32.69 12.85 17.58
N LYS A 284 -33.36 13.77 16.88
CA LYS A 284 -34.70 14.25 17.25
C LYS A 284 -35.71 13.11 17.37
N LYS A 285 -35.69 12.15 16.44
CA LYS A 285 -36.55 10.95 16.48
C LYS A 285 -36.23 10.06 17.67
N LEU A 286 -34.95 9.85 17.98
CA LEU A 286 -34.51 9.06 19.14
C LEU A 286 -34.96 9.72 20.46
N TYR A 287 -34.71 11.02 20.63
CA TYR A 287 -35.13 11.79 21.81
C TYR A 287 -36.67 11.80 21.96
N SER A 288 -37.42 11.90 20.86
CA SER A 288 -38.90 11.84 20.92
C SER A 288 -39.44 10.48 21.36
N LYS A 289 -38.69 9.39 21.16
CA LYS A 289 -39.04 8.04 21.62
C LYS A 289 -38.58 7.75 23.05
N LEU A 290 -37.55 8.46 23.52
CA LEU A 290 -37.04 8.40 24.89
C LEU A 290 -37.77 9.37 25.84
N ALA A 291 -38.63 10.26 25.30
CA ALA A 291 -39.49 11.12 26.10
C ALA A 291 -40.42 10.25 26.98
N PRO A 292 -40.53 10.54 28.28
CA PRO A 292 -40.92 9.52 29.26
C PRO A 292 -42.40 9.17 29.18
N SER A 293 -42.72 7.93 28.79
CA SER A 293 -43.76 7.19 29.47
C SER A 293 -43.16 6.63 30.77
N SER A 294 -43.69 7.07 31.91
CA SER A 294 -43.31 6.63 33.24
C SER A 294 -43.21 5.10 33.36
N LYS A 295 -41.99 4.58 33.54
CA LYS A 295 -41.59 3.69 34.65
C LYS A 295 -40.14 3.22 34.49
N LYS A 296 -39.44 3.23 35.63
CA LYS A 296 -38.13 2.62 35.94
C LYS A 296 -37.86 1.35 35.13
N ASP A 297 -36.71 1.24 34.47
CA ASP A 297 -35.44 0.75 35.03
C ASP A 297 -34.30 1.01 34.04
N SER A 298 -33.12 1.34 34.56
CA SER A 298 -31.90 1.55 33.79
C SER A 298 -31.33 0.23 33.28
N PRO A 299 -30.78 0.18 32.05
CA PRO A 299 -29.66 -0.69 31.78
C PRO A 299 -28.42 0.09 31.35
N ALA A 300 -27.28 -0.43 31.81
CA ALA A 300 -25.94 0.06 31.60
C ALA A 300 -25.57 0.13 30.10
N ALA A 301 -24.71 1.09 29.77
CA ALA A 301 -24.06 1.20 28.48
C ALA A 301 -23.19 -0.06 28.23
N ALA A 302 -23.67 -0.95 27.37
CA ALA A 302 -22.86 -2.01 26.79
C ALA A 302 -22.09 -1.42 25.61
N THR A 303 -20.83 -1.07 25.83
CA THR A 303 -19.83 -0.97 24.77
C THR A 303 -19.56 -2.39 24.29
N GLU A 304 -20.24 -2.81 23.22
CA GLU A 304 -19.85 -3.99 22.46
C GLU A 304 -18.53 -3.68 21.75
N THR A 305 -17.42 -4.00 22.41
CA THR A 305 -16.13 -4.20 21.74
C THR A 305 -16.24 -5.47 20.91
N GLU A 306 -16.69 -5.31 19.66
CA GLU A 306 -16.59 -6.34 18.63
C GLU A 306 -15.11 -6.72 18.48
N GLN A 307 -14.72 -7.85 19.08
CA GLN A 307 -13.40 -8.45 18.85
C GLN A 307 -13.35 -8.90 17.39
N LEU A 308 -12.66 -8.11 16.58
CA LEU A 308 -12.50 -8.37 15.15
C LEU A 308 -11.73 -9.68 14.90
N PRO A 309 -12.07 -10.42 13.83
CA PRO A 309 -11.43 -11.68 13.50
C PRO A 309 -9.90 -11.54 13.31
N PRO A 310 -9.12 -12.59 13.60
CA PRO A 310 -7.64 -12.53 13.70
C PRO A 310 -6.94 -11.99 12.45
N ALA A 311 -7.49 -12.23 11.25
CA ALA A 311 -6.97 -11.67 10.00
C ALA A 311 -7.01 -10.13 9.96
N ARG A 312 -8.08 -9.51 10.49
CA ARG A 312 -8.19 -8.04 10.60
C ARG A 312 -7.26 -7.45 11.65
N GLN A 313 -6.91 -8.22 12.69
CA GLN A 313 -5.96 -7.81 13.72
C GLN A 313 -4.53 -7.76 13.18
N PHE A 314 -4.12 -8.76 12.37
CA PHE A 314 -2.82 -8.76 11.69
C PHE A 314 -2.69 -7.62 10.67
N ILE A 315 -3.76 -7.33 9.93
CA ILE A 315 -3.83 -6.20 8.99
C ILE A 315 -3.67 -4.86 9.74
N ARG A 316 -4.37 -4.65 10.86
CA ARG A 316 -4.20 -3.45 11.70
C ARG A 316 -2.78 -3.31 12.23
N SER A 317 -2.15 -4.39 12.70
CA SER A 317 -0.77 -4.36 13.19
C SER A 317 0.21 -3.93 12.09
N ASN A 318 0.07 -4.49 10.88
CA ASN A 318 0.95 -4.13 9.77
C ASN A 318 0.83 -2.68 9.33
N ILE A 319 -0.35 -2.07 9.46
CA ILE A 319 -0.63 -0.70 9.05
C ILE A 319 -0.29 0.31 10.13
N SER A 320 -0.44 -0.04 11.41
CA SER A 320 0.14 0.75 12.51
C SER A 320 1.64 0.94 12.32
N ILE A 321 2.35 -0.11 11.87
CA ILE A 321 3.79 -0.02 11.54
C ILE A 321 4.04 0.98 10.38
N ILE A 322 3.13 1.06 9.40
CA ILE A 322 3.27 2.04 8.30
C ILE A 322 3.16 3.46 8.85
N SER A 323 2.19 3.71 9.73
CA SER A 323 2.02 5.01 10.37
C SER A 323 3.27 5.38 11.16
N THR A 324 3.80 4.47 11.99
CA THR A 324 5.00 4.76 12.79
C THR A 324 6.23 5.01 11.93
N LEU A 325 6.38 4.26 10.83
CA LEU A 325 7.48 4.49 9.87
C LEU A 325 7.34 5.85 9.19
N LEU A 326 6.12 6.22 8.79
CA LEU A 326 5.85 7.54 8.23
C LEU A 326 6.22 8.63 9.22
N THR A 327 5.74 8.55 10.47
CA THR A 327 6.06 9.50 11.54
C THR A 327 7.57 9.60 11.76
N ALA A 328 8.27 8.46 11.83
CA ALA A 328 9.72 8.42 12.07
C ALA A 328 10.49 9.10 10.93
N VAL A 329 10.20 8.74 9.67
CA VAL A 329 10.87 9.34 8.50
C VAL A 329 10.54 10.83 8.41
N ILE A 330 9.30 11.24 8.67
CA ILE A 330 8.91 12.66 8.68
C ILE A 330 9.62 13.43 9.78
N ALA A 331 9.67 12.90 11.01
CA ALA A 331 10.33 13.55 12.14
C ALA A 331 11.84 13.71 11.89
N MET A 332 12.48 12.70 11.30
CA MET A 332 13.90 12.75 10.96
C MET A 332 14.19 13.76 9.83
N ILE A 333 13.34 13.83 8.81
CA ILE A 333 13.42 14.86 7.77
C ILE A 333 13.21 16.26 8.36
N ILE A 334 12.21 16.46 9.20
CA ILE A 334 11.99 17.76 9.87
C ILE A 334 13.22 18.13 10.70
N PHE A 335 13.78 17.19 11.46
CA PHE A 335 15.00 17.42 12.22
C PHE A 335 16.18 17.84 11.35
N LYS A 336 16.39 17.16 10.21
CA LYS A 336 17.47 17.47 9.25
C LYS A 336 17.31 18.84 8.57
N PHE A 337 16.08 19.26 8.24
CA PHE A 337 15.85 20.48 7.44
C PHE A 337 15.42 21.72 8.24
N VAL A 338 14.78 21.54 9.39
CA VAL A 338 14.21 22.65 10.19
C VAL A 338 15.09 22.98 11.40
N GLY A 339 15.95 22.06 11.84
CA GLY A 339 16.54 22.12 13.17
C GLY A 339 15.44 22.01 14.24
N PHE A 340 15.81 21.87 15.52
CA PHE A 340 14.81 21.85 16.61
C PHE A 340 13.83 23.03 16.44
N PRO A 341 12.49 22.82 16.42
CA PRO A 341 11.60 23.91 16.75
C PRO A 341 11.95 24.31 18.18
N ALA A 342 12.57 25.48 18.34
CA ALA A 342 12.81 26.04 19.65
C ALA A 342 11.45 26.12 20.34
N ASN A 343 11.25 25.34 21.40
CA ASN A 343 10.17 25.55 22.36
C ASN A 343 10.43 26.91 23.03
N GLN A 344 10.16 28.00 22.33
CA GLN A 344 9.94 29.30 22.95
C GLN A 344 8.53 29.26 23.51
N VAL A 345 8.43 28.74 24.73
CA VAL A 345 7.37 29.16 25.64
C VAL A 345 7.58 30.67 25.81
N PRO A 346 6.65 31.54 25.39
CA PRO A 346 6.78 32.96 25.67
C PRO A 346 6.80 33.12 27.19
N ALA A 347 7.91 33.63 27.72
CA ALA A 347 8.00 34.05 29.10
C ALA A 347 6.91 35.11 29.32
N VAL A 348 6.00 34.82 30.24
CA VAL A 348 5.06 35.80 30.75
C VAL A 348 5.91 36.85 31.47
N GLU A 349 6.01 38.05 30.90
CA GLU A 349 6.51 39.22 31.62
C GLU A 349 5.55 39.49 32.79
N GLU A 350 5.93 39.02 33.98
CA GLU A 350 5.39 39.55 35.23
C GLU A 350 5.88 40.99 35.37
N SER A 351 5.06 41.92 34.87
CA SER A 351 5.07 43.30 35.33
C SER A 351 4.34 43.34 36.68
N GLN A 352 5.10 43.66 37.73
CA GLN A 352 4.58 44.01 39.05
C GLN A 352 5.47 45.10 39.66
N PRO A 353 4.94 45.95 40.56
CA PRO A 353 4.10 47.10 40.25
C PRO A 353 4.82 48.43 40.44
#